data_AF-A0A522S1K2-F1
#
_entry.id   AF-A0A522S1K2-F1
#
_cell.length_a   1.000
_cell.length_b   1.000
_cell.length_c   1.000
_cell.angle_alpha   90.00
_cell.angle_beta   90.00
_cell.angle_gamma   90.00
#
_symmetry.space_group_name_H-M   'P 1'
#
loop_
_entity.id
_entity.type
_entity.pdbx_description
1 polymer ?
#
loop_
_entity_poly.entity_id
_entity_poly.type
_entity_poly.pdbx_seq_one_letter_code
_entity_poly.pdbx_strand_id
1 'polypeptide(L)'
;MPAALRPRRRCMTASSLDLSSRRELGLLADLVTAIRRAKPDARFLLVGAMARDLLLSFAHGIESRRATEDLDFAFAVDDWRAFAELRAALLGGGFTEVAAVLHRLNYNGYRVDLIPFGGVERVDGTIDWPPPHDTRMVVLGFREAMAAAVAVKLPGEMEVAVASLPALALLKLFAWADRRYTQPGKDAGDLWLLLCNYLDAGSRERLYDEARHLLEAADYDDDLAGAWLLGSDARKLLAPRHGAPSAALVRASALLAGNGPEGPVQLAADMDTLDLQHAVDMLGAFRAGLDGAQGAAGS
;
A
#
# COMPACT_ATOMS: atom_id res chain seq x y z
N MET A 1 35.81 14.44 32.74
CA MET A 1 35.45 13.76 31.47
C MET A 1 33.97 13.99 31.21
N PRO A 2 33.57 14.68 30.13
CA PRO A 2 32.16 14.95 29.90
C PRO A 2 31.47 13.71 29.33
N ALA A 3 30.30 13.40 29.89
CA ALA A 3 29.46 12.26 29.52
C ALA A 3 28.99 12.40 28.07
N ALA A 4 29.21 11.36 27.27
CA ALA A 4 28.71 11.27 25.90
C ALA A 4 27.17 11.24 25.90
N LEU A 5 26.56 12.26 25.30
CA LEU A 5 25.13 12.25 24.99
C LEU A 5 24.85 11.10 24.01
N ARG A 6 24.03 10.14 24.45
CA ARG A 6 23.44 9.14 23.55
C ARG A 6 22.58 9.85 22.50
N PRO A 7 22.66 9.46 21.22
CA PRO A 7 21.80 10.05 20.20
C PRO A 7 20.34 9.73 20.52
N ARG A 8 19.52 10.79 20.56
CA ARG A 8 18.07 10.68 20.71
C ARG A 8 17.51 9.85 19.56
N ARG A 9 16.68 8.85 19.87
CA ARG A 9 15.90 8.09 18.89
C ARG A 9 15.18 9.07 17.97
N ARG A 10 15.45 9.02 16.67
CA ARG A 10 14.69 9.76 15.66
C ARG A 10 13.23 9.29 15.76
N CYS A 11 12.37 10.19 16.24
CA CYS A 11 10.94 10.10 15.98
C CYS A 11 10.77 10.01 14.46
N MET A 12 9.98 9.06 13.96
CA MET A 12 9.69 8.92 12.53
C MET A 12 9.00 10.19 12.03
N THR A 13 9.79 11.16 11.58
CA THR A 13 9.31 12.22 10.70
C THR A 13 8.78 11.55 9.45
N ALA A 14 7.59 11.96 9.00
CA ALA A 14 7.06 11.52 7.71
C ALA A 14 8.16 11.67 6.65
N SER A 15 8.59 10.55 6.07
CA SER A 15 9.59 10.56 5.01
C SER A 15 9.01 11.34 3.83
N SER A 16 9.67 12.44 3.46
CA SER A 16 9.33 13.20 2.25
C SER A 16 10.25 12.75 1.13
N LEU A 17 9.67 12.37 -0.01
CA LEU A 17 10.37 11.96 -1.22
C LEU A 17 10.24 13.07 -2.26
N ASP A 18 11.36 13.50 -2.84
CA ASP A 18 11.36 14.57 -3.84
C ASP A 18 11.50 14.01 -5.26
N LEU A 19 10.40 14.03 -6.01
CA LEU A 19 10.35 13.66 -7.43
C LEU A 19 10.00 14.87 -8.32
N SER A 20 10.18 16.10 -7.82
CA SER A 20 9.82 17.35 -8.52
C SER A 20 10.54 17.54 -9.87
N SER A 21 11.71 16.90 -10.03
CA SER A 21 12.51 16.95 -11.26
C SER A 21 12.04 15.95 -12.34
N ARG A 22 11.15 15.00 -12.02
CA ARG A 22 10.67 13.96 -12.93
C ARG A 22 9.53 14.47 -13.79
N ARG A 23 9.86 15.03 -14.96
CA ARG A 23 8.91 15.66 -15.89
C ARG A 23 7.79 14.72 -16.35
N GLU A 24 8.07 13.42 -16.38
CA GLU A 24 7.12 12.36 -16.70
C GLU A 24 5.92 12.33 -15.74
N LEU A 25 6.08 12.87 -14.52
CA LEU A 25 5.03 12.96 -13.51
C LEU A 25 4.17 14.23 -13.64
N GLY A 26 4.38 15.05 -14.67
CA GLY A 26 3.62 16.30 -14.87
C GLY A 26 2.11 16.09 -14.92
N LEU A 27 1.64 15.05 -15.60
CA LEU A 27 0.21 14.74 -15.69
C LEU A 27 -0.40 14.32 -14.35
N LEU A 28 0.37 13.61 -13.52
CA LEU A 28 -0.05 13.29 -12.16
C LEU A 28 -0.11 14.56 -11.29
N ALA A 29 0.85 15.49 -11.44
CA ALA A 29 0.85 16.76 -10.74
C ALA A 29 -0.37 17.63 -11.13
N ASP A 30 -0.71 17.68 -12.42
CA ASP A 30 -1.88 18.38 -12.93
C ASP A 30 -3.18 17.78 -12.38
N LEU A 31 -3.26 16.45 -12.33
CA LEU A 31 -4.41 15.74 -11.75
C LEU A 31 -4.56 16.04 -10.25
N VAL A 32 -3.48 15.95 -9.47
CA VAL A 32 -3.47 16.27 -8.03
C VAL A 32 -3.89 17.73 -7.83
N THR A 33 -3.42 18.65 -8.68
CA THR A 33 -3.83 20.06 -8.67
C THR A 33 -5.32 20.21 -8.93
N ALA A 34 -5.87 19.48 -9.91
CA ALA A 34 -7.30 19.52 -10.22
C ALA A 34 -8.16 18.99 -9.06
N ILE A 35 -7.77 17.88 -8.43
CA ILE A 35 -8.44 17.35 -7.23
C ILE A 35 -8.44 18.41 -6.12
N ARG A 36 -7.28 19.02 -5.83
CA ARG A 36 -7.13 20.05 -4.79
C ARG A 36 -7.94 21.31 -5.08
N ARG A 37 -8.03 21.74 -6.34
CA ARG A 37 -8.86 22.90 -6.73
C ARG A 37 -10.35 22.61 -6.56
N ALA A 38 -10.79 21.41 -6.96
CA ALA A 38 -12.19 21.00 -6.86
C ALA A 38 -12.63 20.78 -5.40
N LYS A 39 -11.77 20.19 -4.56
CA LYS A 39 -12.05 19.91 -3.14
C LYS A 39 -10.79 20.15 -2.27
N PRO A 40 -10.53 21.40 -1.86
CA PRO A 40 -9.32 21.76 -1.10
C PRO A 40 -9.12 20.94 0.18
N ASP A 41 -10.19 20.71 0.92
CA ASP A 41 -10.18 20.00 2.20
C ASP A 41 -10.20 18.46 2.06
N ALA A 42 -10.22 17.93 0.83
CA ALA A 42 -10.22 16.49 0.62
C ALA A 42 -8.96 15.85 1.18
N ARG A 43 -9.10 14.87 2.06
CA ARG A 43 -7.98 14.03 2.47
C ARG A 43 -7.93 12.81 1.56
N PHE A 44 -6.89 12.72 0.74
CA PHE A 44 -6.74 11.62 -0.20
C PHE A 44 -5.32 11.05 -0.23
N LEU A 45 -5.24 9.78 -0.60
CA LEU A 45 -4.05 8.95 -0.66
C LEU A 45 -3.97 8.32 -2.05
N LEU A 46 -2.84 8.49 -2.73
CA LEU A 46 -2.56 7.73 -3.94
C LEU A 46 -2.20 6.30 -3.54
N VAL A 47 -2.88 5.33 -4.14
CA VAL A 47 -2.67 3.89 -3.92
C VAL A 47 -2.44 3.18 -5.26
N GLY A 48 -2.50 1.84 -5.27
CA GLY A 48 -2.45 1.08 -6.52
C GLY A 48 -1.10 1.09 -7.21
N ALA A 49 -1.11 0.86 -8.53
CA ALA A 49 0.10 0.67 -9.31
C ALA A 49 0.95 1.95 -9.39
N MET A 50 0.35 3.12 -9.55
CA MET A 50 1.11 4.38 -9.61
C MET A 50 1.80 4.69 -8.28
N ALA A 51 1.15 4.45 -7.14
CA ALA A 51 1.81 4.60 -5.83
C ALA A 51 3.06 3.73 -5.70
N ARG A 52 2.95 2.46 -6.12
CA ARG A 52 4.07 1.53 -6.19
C ARG A 52 5.18 2.04 -7.11
N ASP A 53 4.83 2.50 -8.31
CA ASP A 53 5.81 2.94 -9.32
C ASP A 53 6.54 4.22 -8.88
N LEU A 54 5.86 5.15 -8.20
CA LEU A 54 6.52 6.31 -7.59
C LEU A 54 7.60 5.88 -6.60
N LEU A 55 7.30 4.89 -5.76
CA LEU A 55 8.20 4.42 -4.71
C LEU A 55 9.28 3.47 -5.21
N LEU A 56 9.00 2.59 -6.19
CA LEU A 56 9.98 1.64 -6.71
C LEU A 56 10.73 2.21 -7.92
N SER A 57 10.01 2.50 -8.99
CA SER A 57 10.58 2.90 -10.28
C SER A 57 11.16 4.30 -10.25
N PHE A 58 10.37 5.29 -9.78
CA PHE A 58 10.83 6.68 -9.78
C PHE A 58 11.85 6.95 -8.67
N ALA A 59 11.61 6.47 -7.44
CA ALA A 59 12.52 6.73 -6.32
C ALA A 59 13.81 5.88 -6.36
N HIS A 60 13.71 4.61 -6.74
CA HIS A 60 14.79 3.63 -6.58
C HIS A 60 15.25 2.97 -7.88
N GLY A 61 14.66 3.31 -9.03
CA GLY A 61 15.06 2.77 -10.34
C GLY A 61 14.72 1.29 -10.53
N ILE A 62 13.82 0.75 -9.70
CA ILE A 62 13.41 -0.65 -9.74
C ILE A 62 12.31 -0.80 -10.78
N GLU A 63 12.57 -1.57 -11.84
CA GLU A 63 11.62 -1.70 -12.95
C GLU A 63 10.31 -2.38 -12.53
N SER A 64 9.20 -1.70 -12.80
CA SER A 64 7.85 -2.23 -12.70
C SER A 64 7.33 -2.66 -14.08
N ARG A 65 6.87 -3.90 -14.22
CA ARG A 65 6.49 -4.48 -15.54
C ARG A 65 5.26 -3.87 -16.23
N ARG A 66 4.50 -2.95 -15.61
CA ARG A 66 3.22 -2.44 -16.14
C ARG A 66 3.20 -0.92 -16.22
N ALA A 67 2.90 -0.37 -17.39
CA ALA A 67 2.35 0.98 -17.48
C ALA A 67 0.89 0.95 -16.99
N THR A 68 0.53 1.77 -16.00
CA THR A 68 -0.85 1.86 -15.52
C THR A 68 -1.59 3.03 -16.18
N GLU A 69 -2.74 2.74 -16.79
CA GLU A 69 -3.68 3.75 -17.31
C GLU A 69 -4.73 4.16 -16.24
N ASP A 70 -4.86 3.34 -15.19
CA ASP A 70 -5.76 3.57 -14.07
C ASP A 70 -4.95 4.20 -12.90
N LEU A 71 -5.50 5.26 -12.30
CA LEU A 71 -4.97 5.98 -11.16
C LEU A 71 -5.94 5.84 -9.97
N ASP A 72 -5.52 5.10 -8.95
CA ASP A 72 -6.33 4.82 -7.78
C ASP A 72 -6.09 5.86 -6.66
N PHE A 73 -7.13 6.60 -6.29
CA PHE A 73 -7.11 7.53 -5.16
C PHE A 73 -8.10 7.11 -4.09
N ALA A 74 -7.60 6.94 -2.87
CA ALA A 74 -8.43 6.71 -1.71
C ALA A 74 -8.81 8.02 -1.02
N PHE A 75 -10.09 8.22 -0.72
CA PHE A 75 -10.61 9.43 -0.10
C PHE A 75 -11.20 9.13 1.28
N ALA A 76 -10.72 9.83 2.30
CA ALA A 76 -11.34 9.78 3.62
C ALA A 76 -12.63 10.60 3.59
N VAL A 77 -13.77 9.94 3.85
CA VAL A 77 -15.11 10.55 3.84
C VAL A 77 -15.87 10.15 5.11
N ASP A 78 -16.74 11.02 5.58
CA ASP A 78 -17.52 10.79 6.80
C ASP A 78 -18.75 9.90 6.55
N ASP A 79 -19.32 9.97 5.35
CA ASP A 79 -20.49 9.19 4.93
C ASP A 79 -20.61 9.17 3.40
N TRP A 80 -21.62 8.47 2.89
CA TRP A 80 -21.90 8.39 1.45
C TRP A 80 -22.32 9.72 0.82
N ARG A 81 -22.90 10.65 1.60
CA ARG A 81 -23.24 11.98 1.12
C ARG A 81 -21.97 12.80 0.88
N ALA A 82 -21.00 12.75 1.80
CA ALA A 82 -19.70 13.39 1.63
C ALA A 82 -18.95 12.84 0.41
N PHE A 83 -19.06 11.54 0.14
CA PHE A 83 -18.52 10.95 -1.10
C PHE A 83 -19.23 11.46 -2.36
N ALA A 84 -20.57 11.56 -2.35
CA ALA A 84 -21.33 12.09 -3.47
C ALA A 84 -20.98 13.57 -3.75
N GLU A 85 -20.81 14.38 -2.70
CA GLU A 85 -20.36 15.78 -2.80
C GLU A 85 -18.94 15.90 -3.36
N LEU A 86 -18.01 15.06 -2.89
CA LEU A 86 -16.65 14.97 -3.44
C LEU A 86 -16.71 14.67 -4.95
N ARG A 87 -17.45 13.64 -5.35
CA ARG A 87 -17.58 13.24 -6.76
C ARG A 87 -18.19 14.37 -7.60
N ALA A 88 -19.24 15.01 -7.11
CA ALA A 88 -19.87 16.14 -7.80
C ALA A 88 -18.91 17.33 -7.97
N ALA A 89 -18.09 17.63 -6.94
CA ALA A 89 -17.09 18.68 -7.02
C ALA A 89 -16.00 18.37 -8.07
N LEU A 90 -15.54 17.12 -8.15
CA LEU A 90 -14.58 16.69 -9.18
C LEU A 90 -15.17 16.84 -10.59
N LEU A 91 -16.42 16.43 -10.80
CA LEU A 91 -17.11 16.64 -12.09
C LEU A 91 -17.22 18.13 -12.45
N GLY A 92 -17.53 18.99 -11.49
CA GLY A 92 -17.50 20.44 -11.68
C GLY A 92 -16.09 21.01 -11.95
N GLY A 93 -15.04 20.27 -11.57
CA GLY A 93 -13.63 20.62 -11.71
C GLY A 93 -12.96 20.14 -13.00
N GLY A 94 -13.73 19.69 -14.00
CA GLY A 94 -13.21 19.26 -15.31
C GLY A 94 -13.01 17.75 -15.46
N PHE A 95 -13.41 16.96 -14.46
CA PHE A 95 -13.50 15.51 -14.61
C PHE A 95 -14.78 15.14 -15.35
N THR A 96 -14.77 13.98 -16.01
CA THR A 96 -15.94 13.45 -16.71
C THR A 96 -16.31 12.06 -16.19
N GLU A 97 -17.58 11.70 -16.27
CA GLU A 97 -18.04 10.39 -15.83
C GLU A 97 -17.58 9.28 -16.78
N VAL A 98 -17.25 8.12 -16.21
CA VAL A 98 -17.13 6.88 -16.98
C VAL A 98 -18.45 6.12 -16.86
N ALA A 99 -19.06 5.83 -18.00
CA ALA A 99 -20.37 5.17 -18.04
C ALA A 99 -20.38 3.86 -17.25
N ALA A 100 -21.43 3.65 -16.46
CA ALA A 100 -21.69 2.45 -15.67
C ALA A 100 -20.66 2.12 -14.55
N VAL A 101 -19.75 3.03 -14.19
CA VAL A 101 -18.78 2.82 -13.09
C VAL A 101 -18.77 4.04 -12.16
N LEU A 102 -19.62 4.04 -11.11
CA LEU A 102 -19.79 5.19 -10.19
C LEU A 102 -18.46 5.69 -9.61
N HIS A 103 -17.56 4.77 -9.27
CA HIS A 103 -16.31 5.07 -8.62
C HIS A 103 -15.21 5.54 -9.58
N ARG A 104 -15.48 5.62 -10.88
CA ARG A 104 -14.45 5.96 -11.87
C ARG A 104 -14.80 7.23 -12.63
N LEU A 105 -13.84 8.14 -12.68
CA LEU A 105 -13.89 9.35 -13.49
C LEU A 105 -12.81 9.31 -14.58
N ASN A 106 -12.92 10.20 -15.57
CA ASN A 106 -11.89 10.44 -16.56
C ASN A 106 -11.37 11.88 -16.42
N TYR A 107 -10.05 12.03 -16.41
CA TYR A 107 -9.37 13.32 -16.46
C TYR A 107 -8.24 13.26 -17.50
N ASN A 108 -8.37 14.04 -18.57
CA ASN A 108 -7.39 14.12 -19.67
C ASN A 108 -6.96 12.74 -20.24
N GLY A 109 -7.89 11.78 -20.33
CA GLY A 109 -7.64 10.45 -20.87
C GLY A 109 -7.24 9.40 -19.83
N TYR A 110 -6.95 9.80 -18.59
CA TYR A 110 -6.69 8.87 -17.48
C TYR A 110 -7.97 8.45 -16.80
N ARG A 111 -8.03 7.17 -16.44
CA ARG A 111 -9.09 6.64 -15.58
C ARG A 111 -8.68 6.87 -14.13
N VAL A 112 -9.53 7.54 -13.37
CA VAL A 112 -9.29 7.89 -11.97
C VAL A 112 -10.30 7.16 -11.12
N ASP A 113 -9.84 6.17 -10.35
CA ASP A 113 -10.66 5.42 -9.41
C ASP A 113 -10.71 6.14 -8.07
N LEU A 114 -11.92 6.34 -7.56
CA LEU A 114 -12.24 7.02 -6.31
C LEU A 114 -12.67 5.99 -5.28
N ILE A 115 -11.80 5.68 -4.32
CA ILE A 115 -12.04 4.65 -3.30
C ILE A 115 -12.39 5.34 -1.97
N PRO A 116 -13.66 5.36 -1.54
CA PRO A 116 -14.02 5.96 -0.26
C PRO A 116 -13.64 5.03 0.90
N PHE A 117 -13.11 5.61 1.96
CA PHE A 117 -12.89 4.94 3.25
C PHE A 117 -13.15 5.93 4.40
N GLY A 118 -13.20 5.45 5.64
CA GLY A 118 -13.52 6.25 6.82
C GLY A 118 -14.87 5.89 7.41
N GLY A 119 -15.86 6.77 7.24
CA GLY A 119 -17.20 6.62 7.83
C GLY A 119 -18.19 5.83 6.97
N VAL A 120 -17.77 5.35 5.79
CA VAL A 120 -18.56 4.45 4.93
C VAL A 120 -18.33 2.97 5.20
N GLU A 121 -17.31 2.63 6.00
CA GLU A 121 -16.86 1.28 6.26
C GLU A 121 -17.85 0.50 7.14
N ARG A 122 -18.07 -0.76 6.82
CA ARG A 122 -18.72 -1.75 7.70
C ARG A 122 -17.73 -2.24 8.75
N VAL A 123 -18.25 -2.93 9.78
CA VAL A 123 -17.45 -3.48 10.89
C VAL A 123 -16.36 -4.44 10.40
N ASP A 124 -16.59 -5.14 9.29
CA ASP A 124 -15.64 -6.08 8.68
C ASP A 124 -14.59 -5.40 7.77
N GLY A 125 -14.59 -4.06 7.68
CA GLY A 125 -13.65 -3.31 6.84
C GLY A 125 -14.01 -3.31 5.35
N THR A 126 -15.25 -3.68 5.00
CA THR A 126 -15.76 -3.59 3.62
C THR A 126 -16.67 -2.39 3.43
N ILE A 127 -16.91 -2.00 2.18
CA ILE A 127 -17.98 -1.08 1.78
C ILE A 127 -18.91 -1.77 0.80
N ASP A 128 -20.19 -1.38 0.84
CA ASP A 128 -21.14 -1.73 -0.22
C ASP A 128 -21.42 -0.47 -1.04
N TRP A 129 -21.10 -0.50 -2.32
CA TRP A 129 -21.41 0.60 -3.23
C TRP A 129 -22.92 0.85 -3.28
N PRO A 130 -23.38 2.11 -3.26
CA PRO A 130 -24.80 2.41 -3.32
C PRO A 130 -25.40 1.96 -4.67
N PRO A 131 -26.73 1.72 -4.71
CA PRO A 131 -27.42 1.37 -5.94
C PRO A 131 -27.14 2.38 -7.06
N PRO A 132 -27.05 1.91 -8.33
CA PRO A 132 -27.34 0.55 -8.80
C PRO A 132 -26.11 -0.38 -8.82
N HIS A 133 -24.98 -0.01 -8.23
CA HIS A 133 -23.74 -0.78 -8.37
C HIS A 133 -23.71 -2.02 -7.48
N ASP A 134 -24.29 -1.96 -6.27
CA ASP A 134 -24.53 -3.07 -5.34
C ASP A 134 -23.39 -4.12 -5.26
N THR A 135 -22.15 -3.66 -5.35
CA THR A 135 -20.94 -4.48 -5.20
C THR A 135 -20.26 -4.19 -3.87
N ARG A 136 -19.64 -5.24 -3.30
CA ARG A 136 -18.81 -5.13 -2.10
C ARG A 136 -17.35 -4.95 -2.48
N MET A 137 -16.63 -4.17 -1.69
CA MET A 137 -15.18 -3.98 -1.83
C MET A 137 -14.52 -3.89 -0.45
N VAL A 138 -13.37 -4.54 -0.28
CA VAL A 138 -12.54 -4.35 0.92
C VAL A 138 -11.81 -3.00 0.90
N VAL A 139 -11.90 -2.26 2.00
CA VAL A 139 -11.13 -1.02 2.25
C VAL A 139 -10.40 -1.06 3.60
N LEU A 140 -10.26 -2.26 4.16
CA LEU A 140 -9.50 -2.52 5.37
C LEU A 140 -8.05 -2.08 5.22
N GLY A 141 -7.50 -1.38 6.21
CA GLY A 141 -6.12 -0.90 6.21
C GLY A 141 -5.88 0.47 5.55
N PHE A 142 -6.88 1.07 4.88
CA PHE A 142 -6.72 2.38 4.25
C PHE A 142 -6.52 3.51 5.27
N ARG A 143 -7.10 3.39 6.47
CA ARG A 143 -6.90 4.35 7.56
C ARG A 143 -5.45 4.34 8.07
N GLU A 144 -4.88 3.16 8.24
CA GLU A 144 -3.49 2.94 8.62
C GLU A 144 -2.55 3.40 7.49
N ALA A 145 -2.86 3.08 6.24
CA ALA A 145 -2.12 3.53 5.07
C ALA A 145 -2.06 5.06 4.96
N MET A 146 -3.18 5.75 5.16
CA MET A 146 -3.25 7.21 5.17
C MET A 146 -2.42 7.82 6.31
N ALA A 147 -2.45 7.21 7.50
CA ALA A 147 -1.70 7.72 8.65
C ALA A 147 -0.18 7.54 8.51
N ALA A 148 0.27 6.60 7.69
CA ALA A 148 1.67 6.31 7.43
C ALA A 148 2.08 6.60 5.98
N ALA A 149 1.37 7.53 5.34
CA ALA A 149 1.65 7.92 3.97
C ALA A 149 3.02 8.59 3.85
N VAL A 150 3.66 8.36 2.71
CA VAL A 150 4.87 9.05 2.27
C VAL A 150 4.43 10.32 1.53
N ALA A 151 4.98 11.47 1.93
CA ALA A 151 4.74 12.72 1.21
C ALA A 151 5.65 12.75 -0.03
N VAL A 152 5.08 12.81 -1.23
CA VAL A 152 5.84 12.84 -2.49
C VAL A 152 5.67 14.20 -3.16
N LYS A 153 6.78 14.90 -3.38
CA LYS A 153 6.81 16.12 -4.19
C LYS A 153 6.85 15.76 -5.66
N LEU A 154 5.92 16.33 -6.41
CA LEU A 154 5.75 16.21 -7.85
C LEU A 154 6.20 17.51 -8.54
N PRO A 155 6.36 17.51 -9.88
CA PRO A 155 6.62 18.73 -10.62
C PRO A 155 5.62 19.85 -10.30
N GLY A 156 6.10 21.09 -10.32
CA GLY A 156 5.26 22.27 -10.03
C GLY A 156 4.99 22.51 -8.54
N GLU A 157 5.89 22.05 -7.65
CA GLU A 157 5.78 22.19 -6.18
C GLU A 157 4.52 21.54 -5.58
N MET A 158 3.94 20.57 -6.29
CA MET A 158 2.76 19.85 -5.83
C MET A 158 3.17 18.70 -4.91
N GLU A 159 2.41 18.47 -3.84
CA GLU A 159 2.64 17.33 -2.95
C GLU A 159 1.42 16.40 -2.94
N VAL A 160 1.68 15.10 -2.95
CA VAL A 160 0.67 14.06 -2.82
C VAL A 160 1.07 13.06 -1.74
N ALA A 161 0.09 12.65 -0.92
CA ALA A 161 0.26 11.55 0.00
C ALA A 161 0.19 10.23 -0.76
N VAL A 162 1.19 9.36 -0.59
CA VAL A 162 1.30 8.07 -1.27
C VAL A 162 1.35 6.96 -0.23
N ALA A 163 0.60 5.87 -0.46
CA ALA A 163 0.68 4.71 0.42
C ALA A 163 2.11 4.15 0.42
N SER A 164 2.69 3.97 1.61
CA SER A 164 4.03 3.41 1.76
C SER A 164 4.10 1.96 1.26
N LEU A 165 5.30 1.45 0.96
CA LEU A 165 5.45 0.06 0.50
C LEU A 165 4.85 -0.98 1.48
N PRO A 166 5.00 -0.87 2.81
CA PRO A 166 4.33 -1.78 3.74
C PRO A 166 2.81 -1.65 3.73
N ALA A 167 2.28 -0.44 3.54
CA ALA A 167 0.84 -0.23 3.38
C ALA A 167 0.34 -0.86 2.08
N LEU A 168 1.04 -0.65 0.96
CA LEU A 168 0.70 -1.27 -0.33
C LEU A 168 0.71 -2.80 -0.24
N ALA A 169 1.68 -3.40 0.45
CA ALA A 169 1.74 -4.85 0.65
C ALA A 169 0.48 -5.38 1.37
N LEU A 170 0.05 -4.72 2.46
CA LEU A 170 -1.17 -5.08 3.18
C LEU A 170 -2.43 -4.90 2.31
N LEU A 171 -2.55 -3.78 1.62
CA LEU A 171 -3.70 -3.51 0.74
C LEU A 171 -3.78 -4.53 -0.39
N LYS A 172 -2.64 -4.97 -0.95
CA LYS A 172 -2.59 -6.02 -1.97
C LYS A 172 -2.94 -7.39 -1.43
N LEU A 173 -2.51 -7.73 -0.22
CA LEU A 173 -2.92 -8.97 0.45
C LEU A 173 -4.45 -9.03 0.63
N PHE A 174 -5.07 -7.94 1.09
CA PHE A 174 -6.53 -7.89 1.27
C PHE A 174 -7.28 -7.89 -0.05
N ALA A 175 -6.82 -7.09 -1.02
CA ALA A 175 -7.42 -7.05 -2.34
C ALA A 175 -7.36 -8.42 -3.03
N TRP A 176 -6.22 -9.11 -2.96
CA TRP A 176 -6.09 -10.47 -3.49
C TRP A 176 -7.13 -11.42 -2.92
N ALA A 177 -7.28 -11.47 -1.59
CA ALA A 177 -8.26 -12.33 -0.95
C ALA A 177 -9.70 -12.03 -1.40
N ASP A 178 -10.03 -10.76 -1.60
CA ASP A 178 -11.38 -10.31 -2.01
C ASP A 178 -11.66 -10.56 -3.51
N ARG A 179 -10.66 -10.38 -4.38
CA ARG A 179 -10.89 -10.26 -5.83
C ARG A 179 -10.00 -11.13 -6.71
N ARG A 180 -9.26 -12.12 -6.17
CA ARG A 180 -8.39 -13.01 -6.98
C ARG A 180 -9.09 -13.71 -8.15
N TYR A 181 -10.38 -14.02 -8.04
CA TYR A 181 -11.12 -14.67 -9.13
C TYR A 181 -11.56 -13.70 -10.22
N THR A 182 -11.76 -12.42 -9.89
CA THR A 182 -12.17 -11.39 -10.86
C THR A 182 -10.99 -10.62 -11.43
N GLN A 183 -9.85 -10.59 -10.73
CA GLN A 183 -8.58 -9.99 -11.16
C GLN A 183 -7.38 -10.93 -10.93
N PRO A 184 -7.34 -12.09 -11.61
CA PRO A 184 -6.33 -13.11 -11.37
C PRO A 184 -4.91 -12.60 -11.58
N GLY A 185 -4.00 -12.97 -10.67
CA GLY A 185 -2.57 -12.65 -10.69
C GLY A 185 -2.20 -11.18 -10.49
N LYS A 186 -3.16 -10.23 -10.54
CA LYS A 186 -2.84 -8.80 -10.46
C LYS A 186 -2.28 -8.42 -9.10
N ASP A 187 -3.03 -8.68 -8.03
CA ASP A 187 -2.64 -8.26 -6.67
C ASP A 187 -1.54 -9.15 -6.09
N ALA A 188 -1.56 -10.46 -6.38
CA ALA A 188 -0.49 -11.37 -5.99
C ALA A 188 0.84 -11.00 -6.66
N GLY A 189 0.85 -10.69 -7.96
CA GLY A 189 2.05 -10.24 -8.66
C GLY A 189 2.60 -8.89 -8.15
N ASP A 190 1.70 -7.96 -7.77
CA ASP A 190 2.13 -6.69 -7.17
C ASP A 190 2.72 -6.91 -5.77
N LEU A 191 2.13 -7.79 -4.95
CA LEU A 191 2.67 -8.17 -3.65
C LEU A 191 4.03 -8.87 -3.79
N TRP A 192 4.18 -9.76 -4.77
CA TRP A 192 5.45 -10.41 -5.09
C TRP A 192 6.55 -9.39 -5.42
N LEU A 193 6.25 -8.41 -6.27
CA LEU A 193 7.21 -7.35 -6.60
C LEU A 193 7.67 -6.59 -5.36
N LEU A 194 6.75 -6.27 -4.44
CA LEU A 194 7.08 -5.59 -3.18
C LEU A 194 7.95 -6.47 -2.27
N LEU A 195 7.64 -7.75 -2.16
CA LEU A 195 8.40 -8.71 -1.34
C LEU A 195 9.86 -8.81 -1.80
N CYS A 196 10.09 -8.99 -3.11
CA CYS A 196 11.44 -9.14 -3.66
C CYS A 196 12.27 -7.85 -3.60
N ASN A 197 11.64 -6.68 -3.61
CA ASN A 197 12.36 -5.42 -3.82
C ASN A 197 12.41 -4.52 -2.59
N TYR A 198 11.84 -4.94 -1.45
CA TYR A 198 11.77 -4.07 -0.27
C TYR A 198 13.14 -3.66 0.25
N LEU A 199 14.11 -4.57 0.17
CA LEU A 199 15.47 -4.31 0.62
C LEU A 199 16.16 -3.24 -0.24
N ASP A 200 16.06 -3.38 -1.56
CA ASP A 200 16.66 -2.47 -2.54
C ASP A 200 15.91 -1.14 -2.66
N ALA A 201 14.65 -1.09 -2.21
CA ALA A 201 13.86 0.13 -2.05
C ALA A 201 14.26 0.94 -0.80
N GLY A 202 15.56 1.11 -0.58
CA GLY A 202 16.12 1.96 0.48
C GLY A 202 16.11 1.37 1.89
N SER A 203 15.86 0.07 2.06
CA SER A 203 15.83 -0.58 3.38
C SER A 203 17.10 -1.36 3.73
N ARG A 204 18.05 -1.52 2.80
CA ARG A 204 19.26 -2.34 2.97
C ARG A 204 20.07 -2.01 4.22
N GLU A 205 20.31 -0.73 4.48
CA GLU A 205 21.08 -0.30 5.66
C GLU A 205 20.41 -0.67 6.99
N ARG A 206 19.07 -0.80 6.98
CA ARG A 206 18.29 -1.10 8.20
C ARG A 206 18.47 -2.53 8.68
N LEU A 207 18.97 -3.45 7.83
CA LEU A 207 19.26 -4.82 8.25
C LEU A 207 20.27 -4.86 9.41
N TYR A 208 21.29 -4.01 9.36
CA TYR A 208 22.37 -4.01 10.37
C TYR A 208 21.87 -3.59 11.77
N ASP A 209 20.84 -2.75 11.84
CA ASP A 209 20.32 -2.18 13.07
C ASP A 209 19.01 -2.85 13.55
N GLU A 210 18.10 -3.17 12.64
CA GLU A 210 16.74 -3.64 12.95
C GLU A 210 16.57 -5.15 12.78
N ALA A 211 17.38 -5.79 11.92
CA ALA A 211 17.25 -7.21 11.58
C ALA A 211 18.58 -7.98 11.68
N ARG A 212 19.48 -7.54 12.56
CA ARG A 212 20.82 -8.13 12.71
C ARG A 212 20.81 -9.65 12.94
N HIS A 213 19.80 -10.14 13.67
CA HIS A 213 19.62 -11.56 13.93
C HIS A 213 19.45 -12.41 12.65
N LEU A 214 18.94 -11.82 11.56
CA LEU A 214 18.84 -12.49 10.25
C LEU A 214 20.21 -12.60 9.58
N LEU A 215 21.06 -11.58 9.69
CA LEU A 215 22.43 -11.57 9.14
C LEU A 215 23.34 -12.63 9.80
N GLU A 216 23.00 -13.06 11.01
CA GLU A 216 23.77 -14.06 11.77
C GLU A 216 23.30 -15.50 11.48
N ALA A 217 22.23 -15.68 10.68
CA ALA A 217 21.73 -16.98 10.27
C ALA A 217 22.67 -17.68 9.26
N ALA A 218 22.79 -19.00 9.37
CA ALA A 218 23.68 -19.79 8.50
C ALA A 218 23.20 -19.85 7.04
N ASP A 219 21.89 -19.66 6.84
CA ASP A 219 21.14 -19.69 5.59
C ASP A 219 20.65 -18.28 5.21
N TYR A 220 21.41 -17.24 5.55
CA TYR A 220 21.07 -15.86 5.22
C TYR A 220 20.73 -15.68 3.73
N ASP A 221 19.60 -15.03 3.50
CA ASP A 221 19.05 -14.71 2.18
C ASP A 221 18.55 -13.25 2.20
N ASP A 222 19.02 -12.44 1.25
CA ASP A 222 18.68 -11.02 1.13
C ASP A 222 17.17 -10.81 0.90
N ASP A 223 16.53 -11.67 0.11
CA ASP A 223 15.13 -11.57 -0.25
C ASP A 223 14.25 -11.90 0.97
N LEU A 224 14.56 -12.99 1.67
CA LEU A 224 13.85 -13.36 2.91
C LEU A 224 14.02 -12.28 4.00
N ALA A 225 15.22 -11.70 4.12
CA ALA A 225 15.47 -10.62 5.06
C ALA A 225 14.69 -9.34 4.71
N GLY A 226 14.60 -9.02 3.41
CA GLY A 226 13.76 -7.94 2.88
C GLY A 226 12.27 -8.17 3.17
N ALA A 227 11.76 -9.37 2.90
CA ALA A 227 10.38 -9.74 3.19
C ALA A 227 10.05 -9.65 4.69
N TRP A 228 10.95 -10.11 5.56
CA TRP A 228 10.79 -9.96 7.01
C TRP A 228 10.73 -8.49 7.44
N LEU A 229 11.63 -7.63 6.93
CA LEU A 229 11.59 -6.20 7.21
C LEU A 229 10.29 -5.55 6.77
N LEU A 230 9.78 -5.92 5.58
CA LEU A 230 8.49 -5.44 5.06
C LEU A 230 7.35 -5.81 6.01
N GLY A 231 7.35 -7.04 6.51
CA GLY A 231 6.40 -7.52 7.52
C GLY A 231 6.51 -6.77 8.83
N SER A 232 7.74 -6.55 9.32
CA SER A 232 7.98 -5.80 10.55
C SER A 232 7.49 -4.36 10.45
N ASP A 233 7.62 -3.72 9.30
CA ASP A 233 7.11 -2.37 9.11
C ASP A 233 5.60 -2.34 8.94
N ALA A 234 5.01 -3.31 8.25
CA ALA A 234 3.57 -3.50 8.19
C ALA A 234 2.97 -3.65 9.60
N ARG A 235 3.62 -4.40 10.49
CA ARG A 235 3.21 -4.50 11.91
C ARG A 235 3.18 -3.15 12.61
N LYS A 236 4.19 -2.30 12.39
CA LYS A 236 4.26 -0.95 12.99
C LYS A 236 3.08 -0.09 12.52
N LEU A 237 2.64 -0.23 11.26
CA LEU A 237 1.46 0.47 10.74
C LEU A 237 0.17 0.05 11.44
N LEU A 238 0.07 -1.25 11.74
CA LEU A 238 -1.12 -1.88 12.31
C LEU A 238 -1.14 -1.90 13.84
N ALA A 239 -0.15 -1.25 14.48
CA ALA A 239 0.03 -1.28 15.93
C ALA A 239 -1.23 -0.76 16.67
N PRO A 240 -1.63 -1.41 17.78
CA PRO A 240 -2.81 -1.03 18.55
C PRO A 240 -2.77 0.44 18.97
N ARG A 241 -3.79 1.23 18.59
CA ARG A 241 -3.94 2.61 19.09
C ARG A 241 -4.64 2.69 20.45
N HIS A 242 -5.43 1.66 20.80
CA HIS A 242 -6.27 1.63 22.01
C HIS A 242 -6.28 0.25 22.71
N GLY A 243 -5.19 -0.53 22.61
CA GLY A 243 -5.02 -1.79 23.35
C GLY A 243 -5.61 -3.06 22.71
N ALA A 244 -6.46 -2.94 21.68
CA ALA A 244 -6.89 -4.07 20.86
C ALA A 244 -6.11 -4.13 19.53
N PRO A 245 -5.77 -5.33 19.01
CA PRO A 245 -5.23 -5.49 17.66
C PRO A 245 -6.16 -4.86 16.62
N SER A 246 -5.58 -4.19 15.60
CA SER A 246 -6.38 -3.70 14.49
C SER A 246 -7.02 -4.87 13.72
N ALA A 247 -8.23 -4.68 13.19
CA ALA A 247 -8.90 -5.69 12.37
C ALA A 247 -8.05 -6.10 11.15
N ALA A 248 -7.28 -5.15 10.61
CA ALA A 248 -6.30 -5.39 9.55
C ALA A 248 -5.21 -6.38 9.98
N LEU A 249 -4.66 -6.26 11.20
CA LEU A 249 -3.66 -7.21 11.70
C LEU A 249 -4.25 -8.61 11.83
N VAL A 250 -5.43 -8.71 12.44
CA VAL A 250 -6.13 -9.99 12.60
C VAL A 250 -6.39 -10.65 11.25
N ARG A 251 -6.86 -9.89 10.25
CA ARG A 251 -7.12 -10.40 8.90
C ARG A 251 -5.83 -10.82 8.19
N ALA A 252 -4.77 -10.01 8.26
CA ALA A 252 -3.49 -10.33 7.63
C ALA A 252 -2.86 -11.59 8.23
N SER A 253 -2.82 -11.72 9.56
CA SER A 253 -2.33 -12.93 10.24
C SER A 253 -3.17 -14.16 9.88
N ALA A 254 -4.50 -14.03 9.77
CA ALA A 254 -5.37 -15.14 9.37
C ALA A 254 -5.11 -15.63 7.93
N LEU A 255 -4.91 -14.71 6.98
CA LEU A 255 -4.58 -15.07 5.59
C LEU A 255 -3.21 -15.75 5.49
N LEU A 256 -2.21 -15.21 6.19
CA LEU A 256 -0.83 -15.74 6.15
C LEU A 256 -0.63 -17.03 6.97
N ALA A 257 -1.57 -17.37 7.86
CA ALA A 257 -1.54 -18.61 8.63
C ALA A 257 -2.54 -19.67 8.15
N GLY A 258 -3.43 -19.33 7.22
CA GLY A 258 -4.51 -20.20 6.78
C GLY A 258 -4.03 -21.32 5.85
N ASN A 259 -4.63 -22.50 5.95
CA ASN A 259 -4.41 -23.61 5.01
C ASN A 259 -5.54 -23.73 3.97
N GLY A 260 -6.36 -22.68 3.85
CA GLY A 260 -7.53 -22.64 2.96
C GLY A 260 -7.23 -22.07 1.58
N PRO A 261 -8.29 -21.83 0.76
CA PRO A 261 -8.16 -21.26 -0.58
C PRO A 261 -7.67 -19.80 -0.60
N GLU A 262 -7.61 -19.15 0.56
CA GLU A 262 -7.05 -17.80 0.78
C GLU A 262 -5.73 -17.86 1.58
N GLY A 263 -5.08 -19.03 1.64
CA GLY A 263 -3.83 -19.26 2.35
C GLY A 263 -2.56 -18.90 1.54
N PRO A 264 -1.37 -18.95 2.18
CA PRO A 264 -0.12 -18.51 1.57
C PRO A 264 0.32 -19.40 0.39
N VAL A 265 0.00 -20.70 0.40
CA VAL A 265 0.30 -21.58 -0.75
C VAL A 265 -0.48 -21.16 -2.00
N GLN A 266 -1.76 -20.83 -1.84
CA GLN A 266 -2.57 -20.37 -2.97
C GLN A 266 -2.18 -18.95 -3.41
N LEU A 267 -1.83 -18.08 -2.46
CA LEU A 267 -1.30 -16.75 -2.76
C LEU A 267 0.00 -16.85 -3.57
N ALA A 268 0.94 -17.69 -3.15
CA ALA A 268 2.18 -17.96 -3.85
C ALA A 268 1.94 -18.53 -5.26
N ALA A 269 0.97 -19.44 -5.42
CA ALA A 269 0.60 -19.98 -6.73
C ALA A 269 -0.01 -18.94 -7.68
N ASP A 270 -0.57 -17.84 -7.16
CA ASP A 270 -1.08 -16.73 -7.96
C ASP A 270 -0.01 -15.66 -8.25
N MET A 271 1.22 -15.79 -7.70
CA MET A 271 2.33 -14.87 -7.95
C MET A 271 3.01 -15.15 -9.29
N ASP A 272 3.65 -14.13 -9.86
CA ASP A 272 4.39 -14.20 -11.12
C ASP A 272 5.81 -14.78 -10.91
N THR A 273 5.87 -16.03 -10.44
CA THR A 273 7.11 -16.76 -10.11
C THR A 273 7.01 -18.22 -10.55
N LEU A 274 8.16 -18.78 -10.95
CA LEU A 274 8.30 -20.21 -11.27
C LEU A 274 8.75 -21.03 -10.05
N ASP A 275 9.21 -20.36 -8.99
CA ASP A 275 9.64 -20.99 -7.74
C ASP A 275 8.56 -20.81 -6.67
N LEU A 276 7.65 -21.77 -6.61
CA LEU A 276 6.56 -21.77 -5.64
C LEU A 276 7.08 -21.88 -4.20
N GLN A 277 8.15 -22.66 -3.98
CA GLN A 277 8.68 -22.87 -2.64
C GLN A 277 9.27 -21.57 -2.11
N HIS A 278 10.11 -20.92 -2.90
CA HIS A 278 10.68 -19.63 -2.52
C HIS A 278 9.59 -18.56 -2.27
N ALA A 279 8.51 -18.55 -3.08
CA ALA A 279 7.39 -17.65 -2.84
C ALA A 279 6.66 -17.93 -1.51
N VAL A 280 6.50 -19.20 -1.13
CA VAL A 280 5.98 -19.59 0.18
C VAL A 280 6.93 -19.14 1.30
N ASP A 281 8.24 -19.31 1.12
CA ASP A 281 9.25 -18.90 2.11
C ASP A 281 9.26 -17.38 2.30
N MET A 282 9.14 -16.60 1.22
CA MET A 282 9.00 -15.13 1.25
C MET A 282 7.74 -14.70 2.02
N LEU A 283 6.59 -15.36 1.80
CA LEU A 283 5.37 -15.11 2.59
C LEU A 283 5.54 -15.51 4.06
N GLY A 284 6.29 -16.59 4.33
CA GLY A 284 6.68 -17.01 5.67
C GLY A 284 7.52 -15.95 6.39
N ALA A 285 8.54 -15.41 5.72
CA ALA A 285 9.38 -14.34 6.23
C ALA A 285 8.57 -13.05 6.49
N PHE A 286 7.74 -12.65 5.53
CA PHE A 286 6.81 -11.51 5.70
C PHE A 286 5.89 -11.69 6.91
N ARG A 287 5.32 -12.88 7.08
CA ARG A 287 4.52 -13.21 8.27
C ARG A 287 5.34 -13.13 9.55
N ALA A 288 6.54 -13.70 9.58
CA ALA A 288 7.40 -13.67 10.77
C ALA A 288 7.71 -12.22 11.21
N GLY A 289 7.98 -11.33 10.26
CA GLY A 289 8.10 -9.90 10.51
C GLY A 289 6.81 -9.28 11.04
N LEU A 290 5.66 -9.61 10.42
CA LEU A 290 4.35 -9.12 10.83
C LEU A 290 3.98 -9.55 12.26
N ASP A 291 4.35 -10.77 12.64
CA ASP A 291 4.14 -11.34 13.97
C ASP A 291 5.16 -10.79 15.00
N GLY A 292 6.23 -10.16 14.53
CA GLY A 292 7.31 -9.60 15.36
C GLY A 292 8.29 -10.66 15.88
N ALA A 293 8.38 -11.80 15.20
CA ALA A 293 9.31 -12.86 15.54
C ALA A 293 10.76 -12.44 15.23
N GLN A 294 11.66 -12.63 16.20
CA GLN A 294 13.10 -12.31 16.06
C GLN A 294 13.95 -13.55 15.68
N GLY A 295 13.34 -14.58 15.09
CA GLY A 295 14.02 -15.83 14.76
C GLY A 295 13.68 -16.28 13.35
N ALA A 296 14.61 -16.99 12.73
CA ALA A 296 14.36 -17.72 11.49
C ALA A 296 13.15 -18.64 11.68
N ALA A 297 12.14 -18.48 10.83
CA ALA A 297 11.04 -19.44 10.76
C ALA A 297 11.61 -20.74 10.18
N GLY A 298 11.94 -21.70 11.05
CA GLY A 298 12.54 -22.96 10.64
C GLY A 298 12.58 -23.99 11.76
N SER A 299 11.50 -24.75 11.88
CA SER A 299 11.54 -26.18 12.21
C SER A 299 10.32 -26.88 11.63
#